data_AF-Q9AG63-F1
#
_entry.id   AF-Q9AG63-F1
#
_cell.length_a   1.000
_cell.length_b   1.000
_cell.length_c   1.000
_cell.angle_alpha   90.00
_cell.angle_beta   90.00
_cell.angle_gamma   90.00
#
_symmetry.space_group_name_H-M   'P 1'
#
loop_
_entity.id
_entity.type
_entity.pdbx_description
1 polymer ?
#
loop_
_entity_poly.entity_id
_entity_poly.type
_entity_poly.pdbx_seq_one_letter_code
_entity_poly.pdbx_strand_id
1 'polypeptide(L)'
;IQMLVALKPIYDAVGIERINVTTYQSVSGAGKAGIDELAGQTAKLLNGYPAETQAFSQQIAFNCIPQIDQFMDNGYTKEEMKMVWETQKIFNDPSIMVNPTCVRVPVFYGHAEAVHVETRAPIDAEQVMDMLEQTDGIELFRGADFPTQVRDAGGKDHV
;
A
#
# COMPACT_ATOMS: atom_id res chain seq x y z
N ILE A 1 -8.20 1.63 -3.94
CA ILE A 1 -7.27 1.94 -2.83
C ILE A 1 -7.80 1.26 -1.57
N GLN A 2 -7.08 0.29 -1.02
CA GLN A 2 -7.47 -0.44 0.20
C GLN A 2 -7.53 0.47 1.44
N MET A 3 -6.62 1.45 1.52
CA MET A 3 -6.52 2.44 2.59
C MET A 3 -7.87 3.05 3.00
N LEU A 4 -8.70 3.43 2.02
CA LEU A 4 -9.94 4.17 2.30
C LEU A 4 -11.03 3.28 2.92
N VAL A 5 -11.02 1.99 2.63
CA VAL A 5 -11.93 1.03 3.26
C VAL A 5 -11.61 0.96 4.75
N ALA A 6 -10.33 0.78 5.10
CA ALA A 6 -9.87 0.71 6.49
C ALA A 6 -10.04 2.05 7.25
N LEU A 7 -9.84 3.19 6.59
CA LEU A 7 -9.89 4.50 7.25
C LEU A 7 -11.31 5.06 7.39
N LYS A 8 -12.29 4.59 6.61
CA LYS A 8 -13.65 5.14 6.62
C LYS A 8 -14.34 5.09 7.99
N PRO A 9 -14.32 3.96 8.75
CA PRO A 9 -14.93 3.93 10.08
C PRO A 9 -14.30 4.93 11.07
N ILE A 10 -12.97 5.08 11.01
CA ILE A 10 -12.22 6.03 11.85
C ILE A 10 -12.56 7.47 11.48
N TYR A 11 -12.60 7.76 10.17
CA TYR A 11 -12.95 9.07 9.65
C TYR A 11 -14.35 9.51 10.09
N ASP A 12 -15.34 8.61 10.03
CA ASP A 12 -16.70 8.93 10.45
C ASP A 12 -16.83 9.15 11.96
N ALA A 13 -16.05 8.41 12.76
CA ALA A 13 -16.12 8.48 14.22
C ALA A 13 -15.48 9.76 14.78
N VAL A 14 -14.27 10.10 14.31
CA VAL A 14 -13.44 11.16 14.91
C VAL A 14 -12.76 12.09 13.91
N GLY A 15 -12.99 11.89 12.61
CA GLY A 15 -12.32 12.63 11.55
C GLY A 15 -10.83 12.28 11.44
N ILE A 16 -10.27 12.53 10.26
CA ILE A 16 -8.82 12.40 10.00
C ILE A 16 -8.30 13.75 9.52
N GLU A 17 -7.22 14.22 10.14
CA GLU A 17 -6.53 15.45 9.74
C GLU A 17 -5.37 15.14 8.79
N ARG A 18 -4.54 14.15 9.15
CA ARG A 18 -3.32 13.82 8.41
C ARG A 18 -3.10 12.32 8.32
N ILE A 19 -2.62 11.87 7.17
CA ILE A 19 -2.28 10.48 6.87
C ILE A 19 -0.83 10.45 6.38
N ASN A 20 0.03 9.70 7.05
CA ASN A 20 1.32 9.28 6.50
C ASN A 20 1.18 7.82 6.08
N VAL A 21 1.53 7.51 4.84
CA VAL A 21 1.42 6.14 4.33
C VAL A 21 2.68 5.76 3.56
N THR A 22 3.25 4.60 3.87
CA THR A 22 4.35 3.99 3.12
C THR A 22 3.89 2.67 2.55
N THR A 23 3.96 2.51 1.24
CA THR A 23 3.42 1.34 0.55
C THR A 23 4.51 0.30 0.28
N TYR A 24 4.09 -0.97 0.30
CA TYR A 24 4.85 -2.14 -0.08
C TYR A 24 4.10 -2.80 -1.24
N GLN A 25 4.19 -2.21 -2.42
CA GLN A 25 3.41 -2.62 -3.60
C GLN A 25 4.09 -3.76 -4.36
N SER A 26 3.33 -4.82 -4.65
CA SER A 26 3.78 -5.98 -5.42
C SER A 26 4.05 -5.65 -6.89
N VAL A 27 4.77 -6.54 -7.57
CA VAL A 27 5.08 -6.40 -9.00
C VAL A 27 3.87 -6.61 -9.92
N SER A 28 2.81 -7.26 -9.44
CA SER A 28 1.55 -7.38 -10.19
C SER A 28 0.91 -6.04 -10.53
N GLY A 29 1.19 -4.97 -9.77
CA GLY A 29 0.75 -3.61 -10.12
C GLY A 29 1.36 -3.06 -11.42
N ALA A 30 2.48 -3.64 -11.89
CA ALA A 30 3.06 -3.38 -13.22
C ALA A 30 2.60 -4.39 -14.29
N GLY A 31 1.56 -5.17 -13.99
CA GLY A 31 1.00 -6.18 -14.89
C GLY A 31 1.89 -7.42 -15.03
N LYS A 32 1.59 -8.23 -16.05
CA LYS A 32 2.30 -9.49 -16.31
C LYS A 32 3.80 -9.30 -16.53
N ALA A 33 4.21 -8.19 -17.17
CA ALA A 33 5.62 -7.87 -17.38
C ALA A 33 6.40 -7.75 -16.06
N GLY A 34 5.82 -7.12 -15.03
CA GLY A 34 6.45 -7.02 -13.71
C GLY A 34 6.58 -8.38 -13.00
N ILE A 35 5.57 -9.24 -13.15
CA ILE A 35 5.58 -10.61 -12.62
C ILE A 35 6.67 -11.44 -13.28
N ASP A 36 6.72 -11.43 -14.61
CA ASP A 36 7.70 -12.17 -15.40
C ASP A 36 9.13 -11.69 -15.10
N GLU A 37 9.33 -10.38 -14.92
CA GLU A 37 10.64 -9.81 -14.57
C GLU A 37 11.11 -10.23 -13.18
N LEU A 38 10.27 -10.17 -12.15
CA LEU A 38 10.64 -10.61 -10.80
C LEU A 38 11.01 -12.10 -10.79
N ALA A 39 10.19 -12.95 -11.40
CA ALA A 39 10.44 -14.39 -11.48
C ALA A 39 11.74 -14.69 -12.24
N GLY A 40 11.94 -14.04 -13.40
CA GLY A 40 13.11 -14.22 -14.23
C GLY A 40 14.40 -13.76 -13.57
N GLN A 41 14.42 -12.55 -12.98
CA GLN A 41 15.59 -12.02 -12.28
C GLN A 41 15.94 -12.90 -11.06
N THR A 42 14.94 -13.29 -10.26
CA THR A 42 15.15 -14.14 -9.08
C THR A 42 15.76 -15.49 -9.47
N ALA A 43 15.22 -16.15 -10.50
CA ALA A 43 15.73 -17.42 -10.99
C ALA A 43 17.17 -17.29 -11.54
N LYS A 44 17.45 -16.26 -12.34
CA LYS A 44 18.80 -16.01 -12.87
C LYS A 44 19.83 -15.83 -11.75
N LEU A 45 19.54 -14.97 -10.79
CA LEU A 45 20.45 -14.65 -9.68
C LEU A 45 20.75 -15.88 -8.81
N LEU A 46 19.74 -16.70 -8.51
CA LEU A 46 19.92 -17.95 -7.74
C LEU A 46 20.75 -19.01 -8.48
N ASN A 47 20.95 -18.86 -9.80
CA ASN A 47 21.79 -19.72 -10.62
C ASN A 47 23.10 -19.03 -11.08
N GLY A 48 23.47 -17.90 -10.47
CA GLY A 48 24.73 -17.21 -10.76
C GLY A 48 24.74 -16.38 -12.04
N TYR A 49 23.60 -16.17 -12.68
CA TYR A 49 23.46 -15.31 -13.85
C TYR A 49 23.09 -13.87 -13.43
N PRO A 50 23.55 -12.84 -14.17
CA PRO A 50 23.16 -11.46 -13.87
C PRO A 50 21.67 -11.23 -14.12
N ALA A 51 21.09 -10.30 -13.36
CA ALA A 51 19.74 -9.80 -13.63
C ALA A 51 19.75 -8.82 -14.81
N GLU A 52 18.68 -8.85 -15.59
CA GLU A 52 18.39 -7.90 -16.65
C GLU A 52 17.11 -7.15 -16.29
N THR A 53 17.12 -5.83 -16.43
CA THR A 53 15.99 -4.96 -16.06
C THR A 53 15.36 -4.37 -17.32
N GLN A 54 14.06 -4.58 -17.51
CA GLN A 54 13.31 -4.10 -18.66
C GLN A 54 12.00 -3.40 -18.26
N ALA A 55 11.24 -3.98 -17.34
CA ALA A 55 9.94 -3.48 -16.88
C ALA A 55 10.07 -2.41 -15.79
N PHE A 56 11.11 -2.48 -14.96
CA PHE A 56 11.33 -1.52 -13.87
C PHE A 56 12.50 -0.57 -14.15
N SER A 57 12.62 0.50 -13.36
CA SER A 57 13.72 1.46 -13.46
C SER A 57 15.05 0.91 -12.91
N GLN A 58 14.97 -0.10 -12.04
CA GLN A 58 16.10 -0.79 -11.43
C GLN A 58 15.77 -2.29 -11.23
N GLN A 59 16.79 -3.11 -10.92
CA GLN A 59 16.57 -4.52 -10.56
C GLN A 59 15.57 -4.62 -9.41
N ILE A 60 14.55 -5.48 -9.57
CA ILE A 60 13.52 -5.69 -8.53
C ILE A 60 13.80 -6.93 -7.68
N ALA A 61 14.42 -7.97 -8.24
CA ALA A 61 14.75 -9.16 -7.45
C ALA A 61 15.68 -8.81 -6.27
N PHE A 62 15.26 -9.21 -5.06
CA PHE A 62 15.93 -8.93 -3.79
C PHE A 62 16.18 -7.45 -3.50
N ASN A 63 15.33 -6.56 -4.01
CA ASN A 63 15.50 -5.11 -3.89
C ASN A 63 14.17 -4.39 -3.65
N CYS A 64 14.23 -3.16 -3.16
CA CYS A 64 13.10 -2.24 -3.03
C CYS A 64 13.34 -0.99 -3.88
N ILE A 65 12.34 -0.56 -4.66
CA ILE A 65 12.46 0.60 -5.55
C ILE A 65 11.51 1.71 -5.05
N PRO A 66 12.02 2.83 -4.50
CA PRO A 66 11.21 3.91 -3.93
C PRO A 66 10.70 4.86 -5.03
N GLN A 67 10.16 4.28 -6.11
CA GLN A 67 9.60 5.01 -7.23
C GLN A 67 8.58 4.13 -7.95
N ILE A 68 7.34 4.59 -8.00
CA ILE A 68 6.26 3.97 -8.79
C ILE A 68 5.59 5.06 -9.61
N ASP A 69 5.50 4.83 -10.94
CA ASP A 69 5.04 5.83 -11.91
C ASP A 69 5.99 7.06 -12.00
N GLN A 70 5.77 7.96 -12.94
CA GLN A 70 6.68 9.08 -13.20
C GLN A 70 6.78 10.07 -12.02
N PHE A 71 7.92 10.74 -11.88
CA PHE A 71 8.04 11.90 -10.98
C PHE A 71 7.17 13.07 -11.48
N MET A 72 6.68 13.84 -10.51
CA MET A 72 5.93 15.08 -10.69
C MET A 72 6.83 16.27 -10.29
N ASP A 73 6.46 17.48 -10.70
CA ASP A 73 7.28 18.68 -10.44
C ASP A 73 7.47 19.01 -8.94
N ASN A 74 6.59 18.50 -8.08
CA ASN A 74 6.66 18.66 -6.62
C ASN A 74 7.56 17.62 -5.92
N GLY A 75 8.21 16.73 -6.67
CA GLY A 75 9.11 15.69 -6.16
C GLY A 75 8.45 14.37 -5.78
N TYR A 76 7.12 14.32 -5.67
CA TYR A 76 6.39 13.06 -5.52
C TYR A 76 6.30 12.32 -6.85
N THR A 77 6.00 11.02 -6.82
CA THR A 77 5.58 10.29 -8.00
C THR A 77 4.09 10.47 -8.28
N LYS A 78 3.67 10.10 -9.50
CA LYS A 78 2.26 10.13 -9.88
C LYS A 78 1.42 9.14 -9.08
N GLU A 79 1.99 8.00 -8.67
CA GLU A 79 1.30 7.04 -7.80
C GLU A 79 1.04 7.62 -6.41
N GLU A 80 2.04 8.31 -5.86
CA GLU A 80 1.90 9.05 -4.60
C GLU A 80 0.80 10.11 -4.70
N MET A 81 0.79 10.91 -5.77
CA MET A 81 -0.25 11.92 -5.97
C MET A 81 -1.65 11.34 -6.21
N LYS A 82 -1.79 10.14 -6.80
CA LYS A 82 -3.08 9.43 -6.88
C LYS A 82 -3.61 9.16 -5.48
N MET A 83 -2.78 8.68 -4.55
CA MET A 83 -3.21 8.45 -3.16
C MET A 83 -3.73 9.75 -2.52
N VAL A 84 -3.09 10.90 -2.77
CA VAL A 84 -3.57 12.20 -2.27
C VAL A 84 -4.93 12.57 -2.88
N TRP A 85 -4.99 12.67 -4.21
CA TRP A 85 -6.17 13.20 -4.91
C TRP A 85 -7.39 12.28 -4.82
N GLU A 86 -7.20 10.96 -4.92
CA GLU A 86 -8.30 10.01 -4.81
C GLU A 86 -8.86 9.97 -3.40
N THR A 87 -8.01 10.06 -2.36
CA THR A 87 -8.46 10.16 -0.96
C THR A 87 -9.34 11.38 -0.75
N GLN A 88 -8.87 12.57 -1.14
CA GLN A 88 -9.62 13.82 -1.00
C GLN A 88 -10.93 13.80 -1.80
N LYS A 89 -10.92 13.22 -3.01
CA LYS A 89 -12.10 13.09 -3.85
C LYS A 89 -13.12 12.11 -3.27
N ILE A 90 -12.69 10.94 -2.78
CA ILE A 90 -13.57 9.88 -2.29
C ILE A 90 -14.19 10.25 -0.94
N PHE A 91 -13.42 10.83 -0.02
CA PHE A 91 -13.98 11.39 1.22
C PHE A 91 -14.73 12.70 1.00
N ASN A 92 -14.62 13.30 -0.20
CA ASN A 92 -15.14 14.63 -0.52
C ASN A 92 -14.68 15.69 0.53
N ASP A 93 -13.41 15.58 0.94
CA ASP A 93 -12.79 16.44 1.93
C ASP A 93 -11.39 16.86 1.45
N PRO A 94 -11.23 18.10 0.92
CA PRO A 94 -9.94 18.61 0.48
C PRO A 94 -9.00 18.98 1.65
N SER A 95 -9.49 18.97 2.89
CA SER A 95 -8.71 19.33 4.07
C SER A 95 -7.91 18.17 4.65
N ILE A 96 -8.16 16.92 4.21
CA ILE A 96 -7.35 15.77 4.59
C ILE A 96 -5.98 15.87 3.95
N MET A 97 -4.94 15.90 4.78
CA MET A 97 -3.55 15.93 4.34
C MET A 97 -3.02 14.50 4.18
N VAL A 98 -2.54 14.15 2.98
CA VAL A 98 -1.99 12.82 2.70
C VAL A 98 -0.51 12.97 2.31
N ASN A 99 0.37 12.23 2.99
CA ASN A 99 1.80 12.18 2.74
C ASN A 99 2.21 10.73 2.42
N PRO A 100 2.13 10.33 1.14
CA PRO A 100 2.48 8.98 0.71
C PRO A 100 3.96 8.85 0.31
N THR A 101 4.52 7.67 0.50
CA THR A 101 5.74 7.20 -0.16
C THR A 101 5.45 5.83 -0.77
N CYS A 102 5.58 5.71 -2.09
CA CYS A 102 5.20 4.49 -2.80
C CYS A 102 6.43 3.66 -3.20
N VAL A 103 6.56 2.45 -2.62
CA VAL A 103 7.72 1.58 -2.85
C VAL A 103 7.31 0.28 -3.51
N ARG A 104 7.99 -0.08 -4.61
CA ARG A 104 7.86 -1.39 -5.24
C ARG A 104 8.74 -2.40 -4.49
N VAL A 105 8.15 -3.52 -4.10
CA VAL A 105 8.81 -4.60 -3.34
C VAL A 105 8.80 -5.91 -4.12
N PRO A 106 9.71 -6.87 -3.83
CA PRO A 106 9.84 -8.11 -4.58
C PRO A 106 8.80 -9.15 -4.16
N VAL A 107 7.53 -8.79 -4.28
CA VAL A 107 6.36 -9.61 -3.94
C VAL A 107 5.49 -9.74 -5.18
N PHE A 108 4.94 -10.94 -5.44
CA PHE A 108 4.15 -11.20 -6.64
C PHE A 108 2.76 -10.53 -6.61
N TYR A 109 2.00 -10.75 -5.54
CA TYR A 109 0.61 -10.31 -5.41
C TYR A 109 0.35 -9.71 -4.03
N GLY A 110 -0.62 -8.80 -3.96
CA GLY A 110 -1.01 -8.09 -2.73
C GLY A 110 -0.18 -6.83 -2.48
N HIS A 111 -0.86 -5.76 -2.08
CA HIS A 111 -0.21 -4.54 -1.59
C HIS A 111 -0.35 -4.49 -0.06
N ALA A 112 0.70 -4.03 0.62
CA ALA A 112 0.62 -3.68 2.04
C ALA A 112 0.96 -2.21 2.22
N GLU A 113 0.45 -1.61 3.29
CA GLU A 113 0.58 -0.18 3.57
C GLU A 113 0.81 -0.02 5.08
N ALA A 114 1.90 0.65 5.46
CA ALA A 114 2.07 1.12 6.83
C ALA A 114 1.45 2.51 6.93
N VAL A 115 0.38 2.64 7.72
CA VAL A 115 -0.46 3.83 7.80
C VAL A 115 -0.41 4.42 9.20
N HIS A 116 0.01 5.67 9.32
CA HIS A 116 -0.05 6.45 10.55
C HIS A 116 -1.01 7.63 10.33
N VAL A 117 -2.10 7.67 11.11
CA VAL A 117 -3.12 8.72 11.02
C VAL A 117 -3.14 9.60 12.25
N GLU A 118 -3.39 10.89 12.02
CA GLU A 118 -3.66 11.89 13.06
C GLU A 118 -5.16 12.23 12.98
N THR A 119 -5.91 11.92 14.04
CA THR A 119 -7.36 12.09 14.11
C THR A 119 -7.73 13.48 14.64
N ARG A 120 -8.91 14.00 14.26
CA ARG A 120 -9.35 15.34 14.71
C ARG A 120 -9.82 15.35 16.16
N ALA A 121 -10.30 14.21 16.65
CA ALA A 121 -10.57 13.97 18.06
C ALA A 121 -9.79 12.72 18.55
N PRO A 122 -9.38 12.67 19.83
CA PRO A 122 -8.72 11.50 20.37
C PRO A 122 -9.60 10.24 20.27
N ILE A 123 -8.99 9.11 19.95
CA ILE A 123 -9.63 7.79 19.95
C ILE A 123 -8.63 6.74 20.44
N ASP A 124 -9.10 5.76 21.21
CA ASP A 124 -8.29 4.64 21.65
C ASP A 124 -8.19 3.54 20.58
N ALA A 125 -7.07 2.81 20.56
CA ALA A 125 -6.86 1.72 19.62
C ALA A 125 -7.88 0.59 19.78
N GLU A 126 -8.34 0.28 20.99
CA GLU A 126 -9.37 -0.73 21.21
C GLU A 126 -10.69 -0.33 20.55
N GLN A 127 -11.06 0.96 20.63
CA GLN A 127 -12.25 1.46 19.95
C GLN A 127 -12.12 1.36 18.43
N VAL A 128 -10.94 1.66 17.89
CA VAL A 128 -10.66 1.48 16.46
C VAL A 128 -10.78 0.02 16.06
N MET A 129 -10.17 -0.89 16.81
CA MET A 129 -10.24 -2.33 16.55
C MET A 129 -11.70 -2.83 16.56
N ASP A 130 -12.48 -2.49 17.57
CA ASP A 130 -13.88 -2.89 17.66
C ASP A 130 -14.70 -2.39 16.44
N MET A 131 -14.45 -1.16 15.97
CA MET A 131 -15.11 -0.63 14.78
C MET A 131 -14.72 -1.39 13.50
N LEU A 132 -13.43 -1.69 13.32
CA LEU A 132 -12.95 -2.41 12.13
C LEU A 132 -13.48 -3.84 12.09
N GLU A 133 -13.52 -4.53 13.23
CA GLU A 133 -14.06 -5.89 13.34
C GLU A 133 -15.56 -5.98 13.06
N GLN A 134 -16.30 -4.89 13.26
CA GLN A 134 -17.73 -4.76 12.95
C GLN A 134 -18.00 -4.27 11.52
N THR A 135 -16.96 -3.90 10.76
CA THR A 135 -17.12 -3.34 9.42
C THR A 135 -17.08 -4.44 8.35
N ASP A 136 -18.16 -4.58 7.61
CA ASP A 136 -18.22 -5.52 6.48
C ASP A 136 -17.11 -5.23 5.45
N GLY A 137 -16.42 -6.29 5.03
CA GLY A 137 -15.31 -6.19 4.07
C GLY A 137 -13.96 -5.84 4.70
N ILE A 138 -13.84 -5.90 6.04
CA ILE A 138 -12.57 -5.80 6.77
C ILE A 138 -12.37 -7.05 7.64
N GLU A 139 -11.18 -7.64 7.60
CA GLU A 139 -10.74 -8.70 8.51
C GLU A 139 -9.66 -8.15 9.47
N LEU A 140 -10.03 -7.94 10.74
CA LEU A 140 -9.08 -7.45 11.76
C LEU A 140 -8.24 -8.59 12.34
N PHE A 141 -6.93 -8.37 12.42
CA PHE A 141 -5.99 -9.24 13.15
C PHE A 141 -5.62 -8.60 14.50
N ARG A 142 -5.72 -9.35 15.60
CA ARG A 142 -5.47 -8.88 16.97
C ARG A 142 -4.26 -9.53 17.63
N GLY A 143 -3.74 -8.87 18.67
CA GLY A 143 -2.68 -9.41 19.52
C GLY A 143 -1.34 -9.53 18.78
N ALA A 144 -0.81 -10.74 18.71
CA ALA A 144 0.48 -11.02 18.04
C ALA A 144 0.35 -11.43 16.57
N ASP A 145 -0.88 -11.53 16.04
CA ASP A 145 -1.12 -11.90 14.64
C ASP A 145 -1.24 -10.65 13.76
N PHE A 146 -0.86 -10.78 12.49
CA PHE A 146 -0.85 -9.70 11.50
C PHE A 146 -0.94 -10.25 10.08
N PRO A 147 -1.63 -9.56 9.15
CA PRO A 147 -1.76 -10.02 7.78
C PRO A 147 -0.48 -9.78 6.98
N THR A 148 -0.21 -10.67 6.03
CA THR A 148 0.87 -10.52 5.05
C THR A 148 0.35 -10.79 3.64
N GLN A 149 1.04 -10.21 2.65
CA GLN A 149 0.58 -10.31 1.25
C GLN A 149 0.48 -11.76 0.75
N VAL A 150 1.43 -12.61 1.16
CA VAL A 150 1.52 -14.00 0.69
C VAL A 150 0.57 -14.93 1.46
N ARG A 151 0.46 -14.78 2.79
CA ARG A 151 -0.28 -15.72 3.64
C ARG A 151 -1.79 -15.44 3.63
N ASP A 152 -2.20 -14.16 3.65
CA ASP A 152 -3.56 -13.79 4.01
C ASP A 152 -4.34 -13.08 2.89
N ALA A 153 -3.65 -12.25 2.10
CA ALA A 153 -4.30 -11.34 1.15
C ALA A 153 -4.57 -11.95 -0.23
N GLY A 154 -3.72 -12.89 -0.68
CA GLY A 154 -3.82 -13.47 -2.03
C GLY A 154 -5.18 -14.15 -2.28
N GLY A 155 -5.94 -13.62 -3.25
CA GLY A 155 -7.24 -14.18 -3.65
C GLY A 155 -8.41 -13.85 -2.73
N LYS A 156 -8.27 -12.85 -1.85
CA LYS A 156 -9.35 -12.31 -1.03
C LYS A 156 -9.96 -11.07 -1.66
N ASP A 157 -11.26 -10.88 -1.43
CA ASP A 157 -12.03 -9.73 -1.92
C ASP A 157 -12.18 -8.62 -0.85
N HIS A 158 -11.83 -8.92 0.40
CA HIS A 158 -11.88 -7.99 1.55
C HIS A 158 -10.50 -7.40 1.87
N VAL A 159 -10.49 -6.38 2.73
CA VAL A 159 -9.27 -5.71 3.23
C VAL A 159 -8.83 -6.29 4.56
#